data_AF-A0A847QGU8-F1
#
_entry.id   AF-A0A847QGU8-F1
#
_cell.length_a   1.000
_cell.length_b   1.000
_cell.length_c   1.000
_cell.angle_alpha   90.00
_cell.angle_beta   90.00
_cell.angle_gamma   90.00
#
_symmetry.space_group_name_H-M   'P 1'
#
loop_
_entity.id
_entity.type
_entity.pdbx_description
1 polymer ?
#
loop_
_entity_poly.entity_id
_entity_poly.type
_entity_poly.pdbx_seq_one_letter_code
_entity_poly.pdbx_strand_id
1 'polypeptide(L)'
;MNVKSGLEIVRLHQEYNAKISELEEAMAKLEGYGYTQAILEEQIAELRSALTALEDTRFKALDPVVVVTSSLGGTVKEFPDH
;
A
#
# COMPACT_ATOMS: atom_id res chain seq x y z
N MET A 1 -2.79 -9.24 -11.50
CA MET A 1 -2.45 -8.54 -10.24
C MET A 1 -2.77 -7.07 -10.44
N ASN A 2 -3.65 -6.49 -9.62
CA ASN A 2 -3.95 -5.06 -9.67
C ASN A 2 -2.84 -4.34 -8.90
N VAL A 3 -1.93 -3.66 -9.61
CA VAL A 3 -0.79 -2.98 -9.00
C VAL A 3 -1.32 -1.72 -8.31
N LYS A 4 -1.32 -1.71 -6.98
CA LYS A 4 -1.69 -0.52 -6.19
C LYS A 4 -0.61 0.55 -6.36
N SER A 5 -1.03 1.79 -6.57
CA SER A 5 -0.13 2.95 -6.59
C SER A 5 0.53 3.16 -5.22
N GLY A 6 1.69 3.82 -5.19
CA GLY A 6 2.38 4.12 -3.94
C GLY A 6 1.52 4.91 -2.94
N LEU A 7 0.66 5.82 -3.43
CA LEU A 7 -0.28 6.57 -2.59
C LEU A 7 -1.34 5.67 -1.97
N GLU A 8 -1.87 4.70 -2.72
CA GLU A 8 -2.83 3.72 -2.20
C GLU A 8 -2.19 2.81 -1.16
N ILE A 9 -0.92 2.43 -1.35
CA ILE A 9 -0.17 1.65 -0.36
C ILE A 9 -0.01 2.41 0.95
N VAL A 10 0.31 3.71 0.90
CA VAL A 10 0.43 4.55 2.10
C VAL A 10 -0.92 4.72 2.80
N ARG A 11 -2.01 4.96 2.05
CA ARG A 11 -3.35 5.08 2.64
C ARG A 11 -3.79 3.80 3.34
N LEU A 12 -3.63 2.65 2.69
CA LEU A 12 -3.97 1.35 3.27
C LEU A 12 -3.15 1.04 4.53
N HIS A 13 -1.87 1.43 4.56
CA HIS A 13 -1.04 1.27 5.76
C HIS A 13 -1.58 2.09 6.94
N GLN A 14 -1.99 3.34 6.69
CA GLN A 14 -2.59 4.19 7.72
C GLN A 14 -3.94 3.63 8.19
N GLU A 15 -4.78 3.17 7.27
CA GLU A 15 -6.08 2.57 7.59
C GLU A 15 -5.94 1.29 8.44
N TYR A 16 -5.00 0.39 8.08
CA TYR A 16 -4.75 -0.83 8.86
C TYR A 16 -4.24 -0.52 10.27
N ASN A 17 -3.31 0.44 10.42
CA ASN A 17 -2.85 0.85 11.75
C ASN A 17 -3.97 1.45 12.60
N ALA A 18 -4.80 2.32 12.01
CA ALA A 18 -5.94 2.90 12.72
C ALA A 18 -6.93 1.81 13.17
N LYS A 19 -7.21 0.82 12.31
CA LYS A 19 -8.11 -0.28 12.63
C LYS A 19 -7.56 -1.20 13.71
N ILE A 20 -6.25 -1.49 13.68
CA ILE A 20 -5.59 -2.27 14.74
C ILE A 20 -5.75 -1.56 16.09
N SER A 21 -5.46 -0.26 16.17
CA SER A 21 -5.60 0.50 17.42
C SER A 21 -7.05 0.52 17.92
N GLU A 22 -8.04 0.67 17.04
CA GLU A 22 -9.46 0.61 17.42
C GLU A 22 -9.84 -0.74 18.02
N LEU A 23 -9.36 -1.84 17.44
CA LEU A 23 -9.63 -3.20 17.92
C LEU A 23 -8.92 -3.48 19.26
N GLU A 24 -7.68 -3.00 19.43
CA GLU A 24 -6.94 -3.11 20.69
C GLU A 24 -7.66 -2.34 21.81
N GLU A 25 -8.19 -1.14 21.54
CA GLU A 25 -9.02 -0.40 22.49
C GLU A 25 -10.35 -1.11 22.80
N ALA A 26 -10.99 -1.71 21.81
CA ALA A 26 -12.22 -2.47 22.00
C ALA A 26 -11.98 -3.71 22.88
N MET A 27 -10.87 -4.43 22.66
CA MET A 27 -10.45 -5.55 23.49
C MET A 27 -10.22 -5.15 24.94
N ALA A 28 -9.58 -4.00 25.18
CA ALA A 28 -9.34 -3.48 26.52
C ALA A 28 -10.65 -3.16 27.28
N LYS A 29 -11.73 -2.82 26.56
CA LYS A 29 -13.06 -2.54 27.14
C LYS A 29 -13.90 -3.80 27.37
N LEU A 30 -13.49 -4.95 26.83
CA LEU A 30 -14.26 -6.21 26.78
C LEU A 30 -14.02 -7.15 27.98
N GLU A 31 -13.56 -6.63 29.12
CA GLU A 31 -13.22 -7.43 30.32
C GLU A 31 -14.27 -8.53 30.60
N GLY A 32 -13.84 -9.80 30.50
CA GLY A 32 -14.65 -10.98 30.82
C GLY A 32 -15.30 -11.71 29.63
N TYR A 33 -15.24 -11.18 28.40
CA TYR A 33 -15.79 -11.84 27.20
C TYR A 33 -14.70 -12.56 26.39
N GLY A 34 -14.22 -13.70 26.90
CA GLY A 34 -13.09 -14.43 26.30
C GLY A 34 -13.29 -14.86 24.84
N TYR A 35 -14.52 -15.21 24.44
CA TYR A 35 -14.81 -15.54 23.03
C TYR A 35 -14.72 -14.32 22.12
N THR A 36 -15.27 -13.18 22.54
CA THR A 36 -15.22 -11.93 21.77
C THR A 36 -13.79 -11.40 21.68
N GLN A 37 -13.00 -11.54 22.75
CA GLN A 37 -11.58 -11.21 22.75
C GLN A 37 -10.80 -12.06 21.74
N ALA A 38 -11.03 -13.38 21.70
CA ALA A 38 -10.36 -14.27 20.75
C ALA A 38 -10.64 -13.90 19.28
N ILE A 39 -11.88 -13.50 18.96
CA ILE A 39 -12.23 -13.02 17.61
C ILE A 39 -11.48 -11.73 17.26
N LEU A 40 -11.39 -10.78 18.21
CA LEU A 40 -10.68 -9.52 17.98
C LEU A 40 -9.17 -9.75 17.84
N GLU A 41 -8.59 -10.69 18.58
CA GLU A 41 -7.19 -11.12 18.42
C GLU A 41 -6.93 -11.71 17.03
N GLU A 42 -7.83 -12.55 16.54
CA GLU A 42 -7.74 -13.12 15.19
C GLU A 42 -7.79 -12.01 14.12
N GLN A 43 -8.72 -11.06 14.25
CA GLN A 43 -8.82 -9.93 13.32
C GLN A 43 -7.58 -9.02 13.35
N ILE A 44 -7.00 -8.78 14.53
CA ILE A 44 -5.74 -8.03 14.67
C ILE A 44 -4.59 -8.81 14.00
N ALA A 45 -4.52 -10.12 14.17
CA ALA A 45 -3.50 -10.97 13.55
C ALA A 45 -3.58 -10.93 12.02
N GLU A 46 -4.79 -11.01 11.45
CA GLU A 46 -5.01 -10.86 10.02
C GLU A 46 -4.58 -9.49 9.49
N LEU A 47 -4.96 -8.41 10.18
CA LEU A 47 -4.57 -7.05 9.80
C LEU A 47 -3.06 -6.84 9.86
N ARG A 48 -2.38 -7.40 10.88
CA ARG A 48 -0.92 -7.36 11.00
C ARG A 48 -0.26 -8.12 9.85
N SER A 49 -0.78 -9.31 9.50
CA SER A 49 -0.29 -10.08 8.35
C SER A 49 -0.45 -9.31 7.03
N ALA A 50 -1.61 -8.69 6.81
CA ALA A 50 -1.88 -7.86 5.64
C ALA A 50 -0.94 -6.64 5.58
N LEU A 51 -0.65 -6.04 6.74
CA LEU A 51 0.27 -4.91 6.87
C LEU A 51 1.71 -5.29 6.53
N THR A 52 2.19 -6.45 7.00
CA THR A 52 3.50 -6.99 6.62
C THR A 52 3.59 -7.26 5.11
N ALA A 53 2.57 -7.89 4.53
CA ALA A 53 2.53 -8.12 3.09
C ALA A 53 2.53 -6.81 2.28
N LEU A 54 1.86 -5.77 2.80
CA LEU A 54 1.85 -4.44 2.20
C LEU A 54 3.21 -3.74 2.30
N GLU A 55 3.94 -3.94 3.40
CA GLU A 55 5.32 -3.45 3.59
C GLU A 55 6.30 -4.11 2.63
N ASP A 56 6.18 -5.42 2.40
CA ASP A 56 6.99 -6.15 1.41
C ASP A 56 6.80 -5.62 -0.01
N THR A 57 5.60 -5.10 -0.34
CA THR A 57 5.35 -4.48 -1.65
C THR A 57 5.86 -3.05 -1.75
N ARG A 58 6.13 -2.38 -0.62
CA ARG A 58 6.52 -0.96 -0.56
C ARG A 58 7.99 -0.72 -0.94
N PHE A 59 8.82 -1.76 -0.88
CA PHE A 59 10.26 -1.70 -1.16
C PHE A 59 10.70 -2.47 -2.41
N LYS A 60 9.78 -3.08 -3.17
CA LYS A 60 10.13 -3.59 -4.50
C LYS A 60 10.25 -2.39 -5.42
N ALA A 61 11.48 -2.11 -5.87
CA ALA A 61 11.74 -1.16 -6.93
C ALA A 61 10.79 -1.48 -8.09
N LEU A 62 9.90 -0.55 -8.42
CA LEU A 62 9.12 -0.65 -9.65
C LEU A 62 10.13 -0.69 -10.78
N ASP A 63 10.08 -1.73 -11.62
CA ASP A 63 10.92 -1.79 -12.81
C ASP A 63 10.73 -0.49 -13.59
N PRO A 64 11.83 0.16 -14.03
CA PRO A 64 11.73 1.43 -14.73
C PRO A 64 10.81 1.29 -15.93
N VAL A 65 9.69 2.02 -15.89
CA VAL A 65 8.79 2.11 -17.04
C VAL A 65 9.52 2.88 -18.13
N VAL A 66 10.10 2.15 -19.08
CA VAL A 66 10.67 2.75 -20.29
C VAL A 66 9.51 3.32 -21.10
N VAL A 67 9.28 4.62 -20.97
CA VAL A 67 8.37 5.34 -21.86
C VAL A 67 9.04 5.38 -23.22
N VAL A 68 8.72 4.41 -24.09
CA VAL A 68 9.09 4.50 -25.50
C VAL A 68 8.26 5.67 -26.06
N THR A 69 8.91 6.82 -26.24
CA THR A 69 8.35 7.89 -27.06
C THR A 69 8.09 7.28 -28.43
N SER A 70 6.79 7.08 -28.74
CA SER A 70 6.33 6.57 -30.02
C SER A 70 7.07 7.25 -31.17
N SER A 71 7.56 6.42 -32.10
CA SER A 71 8.23 6.81 -33.33
C SER A 71 7.28 7.53 -34.28
N LEU A 72 6.88 8.76 -33.94
CA LEU A 72 6.14 9.66 -34.82
C LEU A 72 6.91 10.98 -34.92
N GLY A 73 7.56 11.14 -36.09
CA GLY A 73 8.59 12.11 -36.40
C GLY A 73 8.26 13.55 -36.05
N GLY A 74 9.08 14.13 -35.17
CA GLY A 74 9.31 15.57 -35.13
C GLY A 74 10.55 15.88 -35.96
N THR A 75 10.38 16.50 -37.13
CA THR A 75 11.51 17.02 -37.93
C THR A 75 12.20 18.12 -37.13
N VAL A 76 13.38 17.82 -36.58
CA VAL A 76 14.29 18.86 -36.10
C VAL A 76 14.82 19.57 -37.34
N LYS A 77 14.30 20.78 -37.60
CA LYS A 77 14.85 21.67 -38.62
C LYS A 77 16.07 22.34 -38.00
N GLU A 78 17.25 21.79 -38.27
CA GLU A 78 18.51 22.45 -37.99
C GLU A 78 18.60 23.72 -38.85
N PHE A 79 18.71 24.88 -38.21
CA PHE A 79 19.10 26.12 -38.86
C PHE A 79 20.62 26.24 -38.73
N PRO A 80 21.39 26.23 -39.84
CA PRO A 80 22.80 26.58 -39.79
C PRO A 80 22.97 28.10 -39.81
N ASP A 81 23.71 28.61 -38.82
CA ASP A 81 24.21 29.97 -38.77
C ASP A 81 25.09 30.25 -40.00
N HIS A 82 24.75 31.30 -40.75
CA HIS A 82 25.67 32.07 -41.59
C HIS A 82 25.32 33.55 -41.53
#